data_AF-A0A558DJW8-F1
#
_entry.id   AF-A0A558DJW8-F1
#
_cell.length_a   1.000
_cell.length_b   1.000
_cell.length_c   1.000
_cell.angle_alpha   90.00
_cell.angle_beta   90.00
_cell.angle_gamma   90.00
#
_symmetry.space_group_name_H-M   'P 1'
#
loop_
_entity.id
_entity.type
_entity.pdbx_description
1 polymer ?
#
loop_
_entity_poly.entity_id
_entity_poly.type
_entity_poly.pdbx_seq_one_letter_code
_entity_poly.pdbx_strand_id
1 'polypeptide(L)' 'MGQTKERNYDRYTLEFKQQAVKLANHPNVIAKDIAESLGIHPVMLYRWRMEYKNGELRGKTGSESIKR' A
#
# COMPACT_ATOMS: atom_id res chain seq x y z
N MET A 1 10.88 22.13 -7.37
CA MET A 1 9.85 21.12 -7.70
C MET A 1 10.18 19.84 -6.93
N GLY A 2 9.22 19.37 -6.12
CA GLY A 2 9.07 18.00 -5.56
C GLY A 2 10.30 17.29 -4.97
N GLN A 3 10.50 17.38 -3.65
CA GLN A 3 11.41 16.52 -2.90
C GLN A 3 11.00 15.05 -3.09
N THR A 4 11.76 14.28 -3.86
CA THR A 4 11.63 12.82 -3.90
C THR A 4 12.25 12.25 -2.63
N LYS A 5 11.52 12.39 -1.51
CA LYS A 5 11.86 11.76 -0.25
C LYS A 5 11.95 10.25 -0.49
N GLU A 6 13.13 9.72 -0.23
CA GLU A 6 13.55 8.34 -0.43
C GLU A 6 12.44 7.37 0.01
N ARG A 7 11.74 6.82 -0.99
CA ARG A 7 10.55 6.00 -0.77
C ARG A 7 11.02 4.63 -0.29
N ASN A 8 11.07 4.48 1.03
CA ASN A 8 11.37 3.21 1.70
C ASN A 8 10.19 2.25 1.51
N TYR A 9 10.06 1.67 0.31
CA TYR A 9 8.97 0.75 -0.08
C TYR A 9 9.04 -0.60 0.63
N ASP A 10 10.22 -0.99 1.13
CA ASP A 10 10.47 -2.35 1.65
C ASP A 10 10.51 -2.45 3.17
N ARG A 11 10.28 -1.35 3.91
CA ARG A 11 10.31 -1.37 5.38
C ARG A 11 9.06 -1.94 6.05
N TYR A 12 8.00 -2.25 5.29
CA TYR A 12 6.72 -2.67 5.86
C TYR A 12 6.51 -4.18 5.77
N THR A 13 6.29 -4.80 6.93
CA THR A 13 5.98 -6.22 7.06
C THR A 13 4.65 -6.57 6.39
N LEU A 14 4.47 -7.84 6.03
CA LEU A 14 3.24 -8.34 5.41
C LEU A 14 1.99 -8.05 6.27
N GLU A 15 2.12 -8.24 7.58
CA GLU A 15 1.08 -7.98 8.57
C GLU A 15 0.67 -6.51 8.58
N PHE A 16 1.65 -5.60 8.53
CA PHE A 16 1.40 -4.16 8.45
C PHE A 16 0.61 -3.80 7.18
N LYS A 17 1.01 -4.36 6.02
CA LYS A 17 0.31 -4.13 4.75
C LYS A 17 -1.14 -4.63 4.81
N GLN A 18 -1.37 -5.81 5.37
CA GLN A 18 -2.72 -6.36 5.52
C GLN A 18 -3.59 -5.53 6.45
N GLN A 19 -3.03 -5.05 7.57
CA GLN A 19 -3.76 -4.22 8.53
C GLN A 19 -4.13 -2.87 7.90
N ALA A 20 -3.19 -2.23 7.21
CA ALA A 20 -3.44 -0.98 6.49
C ALA A 20 -4.53 -1.16 5.42
N VAL A 21 -4.51 -2.24 4.65
CA VAL A 21 -5.54 -2.52 3.63
C VAL A 21 -6.91 -2.82 4.26
N LYS A 22 -6.96 -3.56 5.37
CA LYS A 22 -8.23 -3.79 6.10
C LYS A 22 -8.86 -2.48 6.55
N LEU A 23 -8.05 -1.57 7.12
CA LEU A 23 -8.50 -0.23 7.48
C LEU A 23 -9.00 0.52 6.24
N ALA A 24 -8.22 0.54 5.17
CA ALA A 24 -8.58 1.23 3.91
C ALA A 24 -9.75 0.60 3.14
N ASN A 25 -10.20 -0.60 3.50
CA ASN A 25 -11.32 -1.27 2.85
C ASN A 25 -12.68 -0.85 3.43
N HIS A 26 -12.71 -0.06 4.51
CA HIS A 26 -13.96 0.50 5.01
C HIS A 26 -14.56 1.48 3.99
N PRO A 27 -15.87 1.39 3.69
CA PRO A 27 -16.52 2.25 2.68
C PRO A 27 -16.56 3.73 3.07
N ASN A 28 -16.46 4.03 4.37
CA ASN A 28 -16.51 5.39 4.92
C ASN A 28 -15.11 6.01 5.16
N VAL A 29 -14.03 5.33 4.80
CA VAL A 29 -12.68 5.86 5.01
C VAL A 29 -11.93 6.03 3.70
N ILE A 30 -11.11 7.08 3.65
CA ILE A 30 -10.30 7.39 2.49
C ILE A 30 -8.92 6.77 2.70
N ALA A 31 -8.46 5.95 1.76
CA ALA A 31 -7.12 5.35 1.82
C ALA A 31 -6.02 6.42 1.98
N LYS A 32 -6.21 7.61 1.39
CA LYS A 32 -5.29 8.74 1.59
C LYS A 32 -5.17 9.13 3.07
N ASP A 33 -6.29 9.29 3.76
CA ASP A 33 -6.34 9.71 5.16
C ASP A 33 -5.71 8.65 6.08
N ILE A 34 -6.06 7.37 5.87
CA ILE A 34 -5.44 6.24 6.58
C ILE A 34 -3.93 6.19 6.32
N ALA A 35 -3.49 6.45 5.09
CA ALA A 35 -2.07 6.48 4.77
C ALA A 35 -1.33 7.62 5.46
N GLU A 36 -1.90 8.83 5.47
CA GLU A 36 -1.36 9.98 6.18
C GLU A 36 -1.30 9.72 7.70
N SER A 37 -2.33 9.13 8.28
CA SER A 37 -2.37 8.75 9.70
C SER A 37 -1.36 7.66 10.06
N LEU A 38 -1.09 6.72 9.16
CA LEU A 38 -0.07 5.68 9.33
C LEU A 38 1.35 6.16 8.98
N GLY A 39 1.50 7.39 8.50
CA GLY A 39 2.78 7.95 8.04
C GLY A 39 3.32 7.26 6.78
N ILE A 40 2.47 6.58 6.02
CA ILE A 40 2.83 5.89 4.78
C ILE A 40 2.38 6.70 3.56
N HIS A 41 3.02 6.45 2.42
CA HIS A 41 2.63 7.13 1.19
C HIS A 41 1.29 6.56 0.69
N PRO A 42 0.28 7.40 0.35
CA PRO A 42 -1.04 6.92 -0.07
C PRO A 42 -0.98 5.99 -1.29
N VAL A 43 -0.05 6.25 -2.22
CA VAL A 43 0.23 5.38 -3.37
C VAL A 43 0.58 3.95 -2.97
N MET A 44 1.31 3.73 -1.85
CA MET A 44 1.59 2.38 -1.37
C MET A 44 0.31 1.66 -0.94
N LEU A 45 -0.58 2.37 -0.24
CA LEU A 45 -1.83 1.80 0.24
C LEU A 45 -2.79 1.46 -0.91
N TYR A 46 -2.83 2.31 -1.95
CA TYR A 46 -3.55 2.00 -3.19
C TYR A 46 -3.00 0.74 -3.87
N ARG A 47 -1.67 0.60 -3.99
CA ARG A 47 -1.05 -0.63 -4.53
C ARG A 47 -1.45 -1.83 -3.68
N TRP A 48 -1.27 -1.79 -2.36
CA TRP A 48 -1.62 -2.92 -1.50
C TRP A 48 -3.11 -3.30 -1.57
N ARG A 49 -4.00 -2.32 -1.77
CA ARG A 49 -5.43 -2.61 -1.99
C ARG A 49 -5.68 -3.37 -3.29
N MET A 50 -4.95 -3.04 -4.36
CA MET A 50 -5.00 -3.79 -5.62
C MET A 50 -4.46 -5.20 -5.44
N GLU A 51 -3.27 -5.34 -4.82
CA GLU A 51 -2.65 -6.62 -4.50
C GLU A 51 -3.57 -7.50 -3.63
N TYR A 52 -4.29 -6.90 -2.67
CA TYR A 52 -5.25 -7.60 -1.82
C TYR A 52 -6.46 -8.09 -2.61
N LYS A 53 -6.96 -7.27 -3.53
CA LYS A 53 -8.08 -7.62 -4.41
C LYS A 53 -7.69 -8.71 -5.42
N ASN A 54 -6.43 -8.73 -5.85
CA ASN A 54 -5.84 -9.77 -6.72
C ASN A 54 -5.42 -11.03 -5.95
N GLY A 55 -5.37 -10.99 -4.61
CA GLY A 55 -4.93 -12.12 -3.76
C GLY A 55 -3.40 -12.23 -3.57
N GLU A 56 -2.62 -11.33 -4.15
CA GLU A 56 -1.15 -11.31 -4.13
C GLU A 56 -0.56 -10.76 -2.80
N LEU A 57 -1.38 -10.08 -1.99
CA LEU A 57 -0.95 -9.54 -0.69
C LEU A 57 -0.69 -10.64 0.37
N ARG A 58 -0.86 -11.92 0.04
CA ARG A 58 -0.57 -13.08 0.91
C ARG A 58 0.75 -13.74 0.52
N GLY A 59 1.84 -12.97 0.60
CA GLY A 59 3.20 -13.50 0.41
C GLY A 59 3.53 -13.76 -1.05
N LYS A 60 4.31 -12.83 -1.62
CA LYS A 60 4.97 -12.87 -2.95
C LYS A 60 4.70 -14.14 -3.77
N THR A 61 3.80 -14.00 -4.75
CA THR A 61 3.94 -14.71 -6.02
C THR A 61 3.51 -13.78 -7.15
N GLY A 62 4.47 -12.99 -7.62
CA GLY A 62 4.54 -12.53 -9.00
C GLY A 62 3.61 -11.40 -9.45
N SER A 63 4.11 -10.17 -9.42
CA SER A 63 3.77 -9.20 -10.47
C SER A 63 4.89 -8.17 -10.62
N GLU A 64 5.95 -8.65 -11.28
CA GLU A 64 6.79 -7.81 -12.12
C GLU A 64 5.92 -7.17 -13.20
N SER A 65 5.34 -6.02 -12.90
CA SER A 65 4.69 -5.16 -13.88
C SER A 65 4.56 -3.78 -13.27
N ILE A 66 5.53 -2.90 -13.56
CA ILE A 66 5.29 -1.76 -14.45
C ILE A 66 6.62 -1.52 -15.19
N LYS A 67 6.74 -2.12 -16.38
CA LYS A 67 7.70 -1.69 -17.40
C LYS A 67 7.33 -0.25 -17.79
N ARG A 68 8.36 0.58 -17.91
CA ARG A 68 8.32 1.88 -18.59
C ARG A 68 8.17 1.66 -20.10
#